data_AF-A0A954TL99-F1
#
_entry.id   AF-A0A954TL99-F1
#
_cell.length_a   1.000
_cell.length_b   1.000
_cell.length_c   1.000
_cell.angle_alpha   90.00
_cell.angle_beta   90.00
_cell.angle_gamma   90.00
#
_symmetry.space_group_name_H-M   'P 1'
#
loop_
_entity.id
_entity.type
_entity.pdbx_description
1 polymer ?
#
loop_
_entity_poly.entity_id
_entity_poly.type
_entity_poly.pdbx_seq_one_letter_code
_entity_poly.pdbx_strand_id
1 'polypeptide(L)'
;MKAYPYSFSSIFCVLSLVAASSHSVAADPFVAGDENGSAVFDFTESHCLGCHSGDAPAGGFGFDALNLDLSDLETARRWVSVHDRVVSGEMPPAGETQPDSKQSDEFVKLLADRIKTA
;
A
#
# COMPACT_ATOMS: atom_id res chain seq x y z
N MET A 1 -42.72 -57.24 -17.83
CA MET A 1 -43.49 -56.17 -17.16
C MET A 1 -43.33 -54.86 -17.93
N LYS A 2 -44.48 -54.27 -18.31
CA LYS A 2 -44.83 -52.87 -18.61
C LYS A 2 -44.05 -52.03 -19.65
N ALA A 3 -44.77 -51.74 -20.73
CA ALA A 3 -44.72 -50.52 -21.54
C ALA A 3 -45.11 -49.26 -20.74
N TYR A 4 -44.72 -48.06 -21.20
CA TYR A 4 -45.66 -47.00 -21.61
C TYR A 4 -44.91 -45.86 -22.35
N PRO A 5 -45.40 -45.41 -23.52
CA PRO A 5 -44.91 -44.27 -24.28
C PRO A 5 -45.70 -42.99 -23.93
N TYR A 6 -45.05 -41.83 -23.81
CA TYR A 6 -45.77 -40.54 -23.75
C TYR A 6 -45.00 -39.40 -24.43
N SER A 7 -45.55 -39.00 -25.57
CA SER A 7 -45.48 -37.66 -26.16
C SER A 7 -46.02 -36.63 -25.15
N PHE A 8 -45.28 -35.55 -24.92
CA PHE A 8 -45.84 -34.34 -24.33
C PHE A 8 -45.32 -33.11 -25.07
N SER A 9 -46.17 -32.68 -26.00
CA SER A 9 -46.23 -31.33 -26.54
C SER A 9 -46.47 -30.31 -25.42
N SER A 10 -46.15 -29.05 -25.72
CA SER A 10 -46.62 -27.83 -25.06
C SER A 10 -45.73 -27.24 -23.95
N ILE A 11 -44.85 -26.33 -24.39
CA ILE A 11 -44.90 -24.90 -24.06
C ILE A 11 -45.48 -24.59 -22.66
N PHE A 12 -44.59 -24.34 -21.71
CA PHE A 12 -44.75 -23.40 -20.59
C PHE A 12 -43.33 -22.84 -20.34
N CYS A 13 -43.00 -21.66 -20.86
CA CYS A 13 -43.26 -20.38 -20.19
C CYS A 13 -42.74 -20.40 -18.75
N VAL A 14 -41.45 -20.11 -18.57
CA VAL A 14 -40.98 -18.97 -17.76
C VAL A 14 -39.49 -18.74 -18.07
N LEU A 15 -39.22 -17.69 -18.85
CA LEU A 15 -37.93 -17.02 -18.86
C LEU A 15 -37.71 -16.47 -17.45
N SER A 16 -36.99 -17.21 -16.60
CA SER A 16 -36.43 -16.63 -15.39
C SER A 16 -35.18 -15.84 -15.79
N LEU A 17 -35.42 -14.62 -16.27
CA LEU A 17 -34.38 -13.60 -16.33
C LEU A 17 -34.06 -13.21 -14.89
N VAL A 18 -33.16 -13.94 -14.25
CA VAL A 18 -32.51 -13.45 -13.03
C VAL A 18 -31.64 -12.29 -13.48
N ALA A 19 -32.16 -11.07 -13.34
CA ALA A 19 -31.33 -9.88 -13.40
C ALA A 19 -30.32 -10.02 -12.24
N ALA A 20 -29.11 -10.47 -12.57
CA ALA A 20 -27.98 -10.34 -11.67
C ALA A 20 -27.73 -8.83 -11.55
N SER A 21 -28.31 -8.22 -10.51
CA SER A 21 -28.02 -6.85 -10.12
C SER A 21 -26.52 -6.76 -9.86
N SER A 22 -25.80 -6.31 -10.89
CA SER A 22 -24.39 -5.97 -10.81
C SER A 22 -24.32 -4.74 -9.92
N HIS A 23 -24.09 -4.96 -8.64
CA HIS A 23 -23.72 -3.87 -7.75
C HIS A 23 -22.30 -3.48 -8.17
N SER A 24 -22.20 -2.46 -9.02
CA SER A 24 -20.94 -1.69 -9.10
C SER A 24 -20.76 -1.05 -7.75
N VAL A 25 -19.95 -1.67 -6.90
CA VAL A 25 -19.31 -0.93 -5.82
C VAL A 25 -18.35 0.02 -6.52
N ALA A 26 -18.74 1.30 -6.59
CA ALA A 26 -17.78 2.35 -6.87
C ALA A 26 -16.69 2.23 -5.80
N ALA A 27 -15.43 2.13 -6.23
CA ALA A 27 -14.32 2.21 -5.31
C ALA A 27 -14.40 3.56 -4.58
N ASP A 28 -14.77 3.53 -3.30
CA ASP A 28 -14.69 4.69 -2.43
C ASP A 28 -13.20 5.11 -2.36
N PRO A 29 -12.85 6.37 -2.69
CA PRO A 29 -11.46 6.84 -2.67
C PRO A 29 -10.91 7.03 -1.24
N PHE A 30 -11.67 6.65 -0.23
CA PHE A 30 -11.20 6.61 1.15
C PHE A 30 -10.67 5.20 1.45
N VAL A 31 -9.38 4.99 1.17
CA VAL A 31 -8.65 3.79 1.60
C VAL A 31 -8.65 3.74 3.13
N ALA A 32 -9.69 3.13 3.70
CA ALA A 32 -9.63 2.52 5.00
C ALA A 32 -8.85 1.21 4.84
N GLY A 33 -7.52 1.26 5.02
CA GLY A 33 -6.72 0.03 4.98
C GLY A 33 -5.29 0.16 4.49
N ASP A 34 -4.60 1.26 4.79
CA ASP A 34 -3.15 1.29 4.67
C ASP A 34 -2.51 1.47 6.06
N GLU A 35 -2.79 0.52 6.94
CA GLU A 35 -2.14 0.41 8.26
C GLU A 35 -0.60 0.42 8.15
N ASN A 36 -0.08 -0.09 7.03
CA ASN A 36 1.34 -0.07 6.68
C ASN A 36 1.83 1.35 6.33
N GLY A 37 0.98 2.21 5.78
CA GLY A 37 1.32 3.60 5.48
C GLY A 37 1.54 4.40 6.75
N SER A 38 0.66 4.21 7.75
CA SER A 38 0.81 4.82 9.07
C SER A 38 2.14 4.45 9.70
N ALA A 39 2.50 3.17 9.71
CA ALA A 39 3.76 2.71 10.31
C ALA A 39 5.01 3.30 9.63
N VAL A 40 4.98 3.48 8.30
CA VAL A 40 6.07 4.17 7.56
C VAL A 40 6.17 5.63 7.96
N PHE A 41 5.03 6.33 8.11
CA PHE A 41 5.01 7.71 8.58
C PHE A 41 5.47 7.84 10.04
N ASP A 42 5.00 6.98 10.95
CA ASP A 42 5.34 7.00 12.37
C ASP A 42 6.86 6.82 12.59
N PHE A 43 7.47 5.88 11.85
CA PHE A 43 8.93 5.71 11.88
C PHE A 43 9.66 6.94 11.34
N THR A 44 9.16 7.51 10.25
CA THR A 44 9.75 8.71 9.62
C THR A 44 9.70 9.90 10.57
N GLU A 45 8.57 10.12 11.24
CA GLU A 45 8.41 11.18 12.24
C GLU A 45 9.38 11.01 13.41
N SER A 46 9.50 9.77 13.90
CA SER A 46 10.31 9.45 15.09
C SER A 46 11.82 9.50 14.85
N HIS A 47 12.28 9.13 13.64
CA HIS A 47 13.70 8.86 13.40
C HIS A 47 14.33 9.72 12.28
N CYS A 48 13.52 10.30 11.39
CA CYS A 48 14.06 11.01 10.22
C CYS A 48 13.97 12.53 10.36
N LEU A 49 12.87 13.04 10.91
CA LEU A 49 12.60 14.50 10.92
C LEU A 49 13.60 15.30 11.77
N GLY A 50 14.26 14.68 12.76
CA GLY A 50 15.29 15.36 13.55
C GLY A 50 16.44 15.94 12.72
N CYS A 51 16.78 15.29 11.59
CA CYS A 51 17.84 15.77 10.67
C CYS A 51 17.29 16.28 9.34
N HIS A 52 16.09 15.86 8.94
CA HIS A 52 15.52 16.08 7.60
C HIS A 52 14.27 16.99 7.61
N SER A 53 14.25 17.99 8.50
CA SER A 53 13.21 19.02 8.56
C SER A 53 13.83 20.41 8.72
N GLY A 54 13.02 21.46 8.59
CA GLY A 54 13.43 22.86 8.78
C GLY A 54 14.09 23.51 7.55
N ASP A 55 14.73 24.66 7.75
CA ASP A 55 15.26 25.51 6.65
C ASP A 55 16.52 24.94 5.97
N ALA A 56 17.19 23.97 6.59
CA ALA A 56 18.44 23.38 6.09
C ALA A 56 18.52 21.87 6.40
N PRO A 57 17.67 21.04 5.78
CA PRO A 57 17.64 19.61 6.06
C PRO A 57 18.91 18.91 5.57
N ALA A 58 19.35 17.90 6.31
CA ALA A 58 20.53 17.11 5.99
C ALA A 58 20.44 16.54 4.56
N GLY A 59 21.54 16.61 3.82
CA GLY A 59 21.60 16.15 2.43
C GLY A 59 20.71 16.93 1.45
N GLY A 60 20.15 18.09 1.86
CA GLY A 60 19.21 18.86 1.03
C GLY A 60 17.88 18.15 0.79
N PHE A 61 17.55 17.17 1.64
CA PHE A 61 16.38 16.32 1.51
C PHE A 61 15.48 16.50 2.73
N GLY A 62 14.32 17.12 2.54
CA GLY A 62 13.29 17.29 3.56
C GLY A 62 12.09 16.38 3.32
N PHE A 63 11.50 15.86 4.40
CA PHE A 63 10.29 15.04 4.31
C PHE A 63 9.00 15.85 4.23
N ASP A 64 9.03 17.17 4.47
CA ASP A 64 7.86 18.06 4.44
C ASP A 64 7.09 18.01 3.12
N ALA A 65 7.77 17.69 2.00
CA ALA A 65 7.18 17.58 0.67
C ALA A 65 7.08 16.13 0.15
N LEU A 66 7.52 15.13 0.92
CA LEU A 66 7.56 13.75 0.46
C LEU A 66 6.32 12.99 0.94
N ASN A 67 5.35 12.81 0.04
CA ASN A 67 4.23 11.90 0.24
C ASN A 67 4.64 10.45 -0.09
N LEU A 68 3.74 9.48 0.13
CA LEU A 68 3.93 8.06 -0.22
C LEU A 68 3.28 7.68 -1.56
N ASP A 69 3.08 8.63 -2.48
CA ASP A 69 2.64 8.35 -3.85
C ASP A 69 3.81 7.80 -4.68
N LEU A 70 3.98 6.48 -4.62
CA LEU A 70 5.04 5.80 -5.36
C LEU A 70 4.76 5.67 -6.87
N SER A 71 3.59 6.12 -7.35
CA SER A 71 3.32 6.20 -8.80
C SER A 71 4.10 7.35 -9.45
N ASP A 72 4.49 8.35 -8.67
CA ASP A 72 5.43 9.37 -9.08
C ASP A 72 6.88 8.85 -9.04
N LEU A 73 7.55 8.88 -10.18
CA LEU A 73 8.88 8.28 -10.35
C LEU A 73 9.94 8.98 -9.47
N GLU A 74 9.82 10.29 -9.25
CA GLU A 74 10.75 11.01 -8.39
C GLU A 74 10.57 10.61 -6.92
N THR A 75 9.33 10.57 -6.46
CA THR A 75 8.93 10.13 -5.12
C THR A 75 9.38 8.69 -4.86
N ALA A 76 9.14 7.77 -5.80
CA ALA A 76 9.61 6.39 -5.71
C ALA A 76 11.14 6.30 -5.58
N ARG A 77 11.89 7.03 -6.40
CA ARG A 77 13.37 7.06 -6.32
C ARG A 77 13.86 7.57 -4.98
N ARG A 78 13.21 8.60 -4.43
CA ARG A 78 13.56 9.14 -3.11
C ARG A 78 13.32 8.10 -2.01
N TRP A 79 12.19 7.39 -2.04
CA TRP A 79 11.90 6.33 -1.08
C TRP A 79 12.83 5.11 -1.21
N VAL A 80 13.26 4.74 -2.42
CA VAL A 80 14.32 3.74 -2.62
C VAL A 80 15.63 4.18 -1.95
N SER A 81 16.02 5.45 -2.12
CA SER A 81 17.21 5.99 -1.45
C SER A 81 17.08 5.98 0.07
N VAL A 82 15.90 6.28 0.62
CA VAL A 82 15.64 6.19 2.07
C VAL A 82 15.76 4.75 2.55
N HIS A 83 15.11 3.81 1.84
CA HIS A 83 15.20 2.38 2.13
C HIS A 83 16.66 1.91 2.22
N ASP A 84 17.46 2.19 1.20
CA ASP A 84 18.84 1.71 1.10
C ASP A 84 19.73 2.28 2.22
N ARG A 85 19.51 3.55 2.60
CA ARG A 85 20.27 4.21 3.67
C ARG A 85 19.92 3.71 5.07
N VAL A 86 18.66 3.33 5.30
CA VAL A 86 18.27 2.67 6.56
C VAL A 86 18.85 1.26 6.61
N VAL A 87 18.82 0.51 5.50
CA VAL A 87 19.46 -0.81 5.41
C VAL A 87 20.97 -0.74 5.66
N SER A 88 21.64 0.31 5.18
CA SER A 88 23.09 0.49 5.40
C SER A 88 23.46 1.05 6.77
N GLY A 89 22.47 1.43 7.60
CA GLY A 89 22.71 2.07 8.89
C GLY A 89 23.29 3.49 8.78
N GLU A 90 23.12 4.15 7.64
CA GLU A 90 23.51 5.56 7.48
C GLU A 90 22.50 6.52 8.11
N MET A 91 21.26 6.06 8.30
CA MET A 91 20.16 6.86 8.83
C MET A 91 19.52 6.17 10.03
N PRO A 92 19.41 6.85 11.20
CA PRO A 92 19.98 8.18 11.51
C PRO A 92 21.52 8.18 11.57
N PRO A 93 22.21 9.33 11.45
CA PRO A 93 23.67 9.39 11.53
C PRO A 93 24.21 9.05 12.92
N ALA A 94 25.50 8.70 12.99
CA ALA A 94 26.16 8.41 14.26
C ALA A 94 26.09 9.60 15.22
N GLY A 95 25.69 9.34 16.47
CA GLY A 95 25.48 10.36 17.50
C GLY A 95 24.02 10.75 17.71
N GLU A 96 23.13 10.40 16.77
CA GLU A 96 21.68 10.55 16.93
C GLU A 96 21.04 9.31 17.56
N THR A 97 19.79 9.47 18.01
CA THR A 97 19.01 8.37 18.57
C THR A 97 18.71 7.34 17.49
N GLN A 98 19.34 6.17 17.59
CA GLN A 98 19.15 5.07 16.65
C GLN A 98 17.86 4.30 16.96
N PRO A 99 17.06 3.94 15.94
CA PRO A 99 16.01 2.93 16.09
C PRO A 99 16.63 1.59 16.50
N ASP A 100 15.88 0.77 17.23
CA ASP A 100 16.29 -0.61 17.44
C ASP A 100 16.21 -1.42 16.13
N SER A 101 16.90 -2.57 16.08
CA SER A 101 16.96 -3.36 14.86
C SER A 101 15.58 -3.83 14.39
N LYS A 102 14.65 -4.12 15.31
CA LYS A 102 13.30 -4.56 14.95
C LYS A 102 12.53 -3.43 14.28
N GLN A 103 12.64 -2.20 14.80
CA GLN A 103 11.99 -1.03 14.20
C GLN A 103 12.51 -0.78 12.77
N SER A 104 13.84 -0.81 12.59
CA SER A 104 14.45 -0.64 11.26
C SER A 104 14.05 -1.74 10.29
N ASP A 105 14.09 -3.01 10.72
CA ASP A 105 13.71 -4.16 9.89
C ASP A 105 12.24 -4.10 9.46
N GLU A 106 11.36 -3.70 10.38
CA GLU A 106 9.93 -3.53 10.13
C GLU A 106 9.68 -2.40 9.11
N PHE A 107 10.30 -1.24 9.31
CA PHE A 107 10.22 -0.11 8.37
C PHE A 107 10.72 -0.48 6.97
N VAL A 108 11.93 -1.06 6.87
CA VAL A 108 12.55 -1.47 5.61
C VAL A 108 11.65 -2.46 4.86
N LYS A 109 11.10 -3.45 5.57
CA LYS A 109 10.19 -4.44 4.98
C LYS A 109 8.94 -3.79 4.42
N LEU A 110 8.25 -2.96 5.21
CA LEU A 110 7.02 -2.29 4.79
C LEU A 110 7.25 -1.40 3.56
N LEU A 111 8.35 -0.64 3.56
CA LEU A 111 8.70 0.23 2.46
C LEU A 111 9.08 -0.56 1.21
N ALA A 112 9.85 -1.64 1.35
CA ALA A 112 10.21 -2.52 0.23
C ALA A 112 8.99 -3.17 -0.41
N ASP A 113 8.03 -3.63 0.40
CA ASP A 113 6.80 -4.24 -0.11
C ASP A 113 5.98 -3.21 -0.90
N ARG A 114 5.88 -1.96 -0.42
CA ARG A 114 5.21 -0.89 -1.14
C ARG A 114 5.89 -0.53 -2.46
N ILE A 115 7.22 -0.38 -2.46
CA ILE A 115 8.01 -0.08 -3.67
C ILE A 115 7.83 -1.15 -4.74
N LYS A 116 7.72 -2.44 -4.36
CA LYS A 116 7.52 -3.55 -5.32
C LYS A 116 6.11 -3.57 -5.91
N THR A 117 5.13 -3.06 -5.18
CA THR A 117 3.71 -3.05 -5.59
C THR A 117 3.28 -1.76 -6.27
N ALA A 118 4.17 -0.76 -6.31
CA ALA A 118 3.96 0.54 -6.95
C ALA A 118 3.99 0.46 -8.49
#